data_AF-A0A842LZ90-F1
#
_entry.id   AF-A0A842LZ90-F1
#
_cell.length_a   1.000
_cell.length_b   1.000
_cell.length_c   1.000
_cell.angle_alpha   90.00
_cell.angle_beta   90.00
_cell.angle_gamma   90.00
#
_symmetry.space_group_name_H-M   'P 1'
#
loop_
_entity.id
_entity.type
_entity.pdbx_description
1 polymer ?
#
loop_
_entity_poly.entity_id
_entity_poly.type
_entity_poly.pdbx_seq_one_letter_code
_entity_poly.pdbx_strand_id
1 'polypeptide(L)' 'AGESTTLTFEVTKTEPGTYTIDVNGVSKTLTVKEEEEVTPTETATETPTKTPTQPGFEAVFAIVGLLAVAYLVLRQREE' A
#
# COMPACT_ATOMS: atom_id res chain seq x y z
N ALA A 1 20.47 53.93 0.02
CA ALA A 1 20.18 52.53 -0.30
C ALA A 1 18.66 52.38 -0.28
N GLY A 2 18.06 51.76 -1.31
CA GLY A 2 16.63 51.47 -1.30
C GLY A 2 16.34 50.33 -0.33
N GLU A 3 15.33 50.50 0.51
CA GLU A 3 14.84 49.44 1.39
C GLU A 3 13.96 48.49 0.56
N SER A 4 14.21 47.19 0.64
CA SER A 4 13.34 46.19 0.01
C SER A 4 12.25 45.80 0.98
N THR A 5 10.99 45.83 0.52
CA THR A 5 9.83 45.39 1.31
C THR A 5 9.17 44.21 0.60
N THR A 6 8.81 43.17 1.36
CA THR A 6 8.09 42.00 0.85
C THR A 6 6.59 42.23 1.00
N LEU A 7 5.84 42.14 -0.10
CA LEU A 7 4.38 42.15 -0.10
C LEU A 7 3.88 40.74 -0.42
N THR A 8 2.94 40.24 0.38
CA THR A 8 2.32 38.92 0.20
C THR A 8 0.87 39.10 -0.25
N PHE A 9 0.47 38.36 -1.28
CA PHE A 9 -0.90 38.32 -1.79
C PHE A 9 -1.41 36.88 -1.72
N GLU A 10 -2.66 36.70 -1.33
CA GLU A 10 -3.37 35.43 -1.43
C GLU A 10 -4.41 35.53 -2.54
N VAL A 11 -4.38 34.61 -3.49
CA VAL A 11 -5.29 34.57 -4.65
C VAL A 11 -5.81 33.15 -4.80
N THR A 12 -7.13 32.99 -4.85
CA THR A 12 -7.80 31.71 -5.09
C THR A 12 -8.59 31.78 -6.40
N LYS A 13 -8.23 30.93 -7.36
CA LYS A 13 -8.93 30.80 -8.64
C LYS A 13 -8.99 29.33 -9.02
N THR A 14 -10.19 28.82 -9.22
CA THR A 14 -10.47 27.40 -9.48
C THR A 14 -10.81 27.11 -10.94
N GLU A 15 -11.10 28.14 -11.74
CA GLU A 15 -11.34 27.98 -13.16
C GLU A 15 -10.03 27.70 -13.90
N PRO A 16 -9.97 26.66 -14.74
CA PRO A 16 -8.79 26.37 -15.53
C PRO A 16 -8.48 27.51 -16.48
N GLY A 17 -7.21 27.87 -16.57
CA GLY A 17 -6.78 28.99 -17.39
C GLY A 17 -5.38 29.48 -17.05
N THR A 18 -4.84 30.31 -17.95
CA THR A 18 -3.59 31.03 -17.72
C THR A 18 -3.89 32.43 -17.21
N TYR A 19 -3.31 32.77 -16.07
CA TYR A 19 -3.49 34.05 -15.39
C TYR A 19 -2.15 34.78 -15.29
N THR A 20 -2.17 36.08 -15.56
CA THR A 20 -1.01 36.95 -15.42
C THR A 20 -1.20 37.85 -14.21
N ILE A 21 -0.22 37.84 -13.31
CA ILE A 21 -0.10 38.78 -12.20
C ILE A 21 0.87 39.86 -12.65
N ASP A 22 0.40 41.11 -12.75
CA ASP A 22 1.24 42.29 -12.99
C ASP A 22 1.35 43.09 -11.70
N VAL A 23 2.59 43.43 -11.32
CA VAL A 23 2.88 44.37 -10.24
C VAL A 23 3.80 45.44 -10.80
N ASN A 24 3.21 46.54 -11.27
CA ASN A 24 3.93 47.71 -11.76
C ASN A 24 4.98 47.36 -12.84
N GLY A 25 4.59 46.53 -13.82
CA GLY A 25 5.45 46.11 -14.93
C GLY A 25 6.28 44.85 -14.66
N VAL A 26 6.20 44.26 -13.47
CA VAL A 26 6.75 42.93 -13.18
C VAL A 26 5.64 41.91 -13.32
N SER A 27 5.71 41.07 -14.35
CA SER A 27 4.68 40.07 -14.64
C SER A 27 5.11 38.64 -14.33
N LYS A 28 4.19 37.84 -13.78
CA LYS A 28 4.32 36.39 -13.57
C LYS A 28 3.07 35.66 -14.07
N THR A 29 3.25 34.53 -14.74
CA THR A 29 2.13 33.71 -15.22
C THR A 29 1.92 32.49 -14.33
N LEU A 30 0.66 32.18 -14.03
CA LEU A 30 0.21 30.98 -13.33
C LEU A 30 -0.76 30.22 -14.23
N THR A 31 -0.68 28.89 -14.24
CA THR A 31 -1.64 28.04 -14.97
C THR A 31 -2.43 27.22 -13.97
N VAL A 32 -3.74 27.44 -13.93
CA VAL A 32 -4.69 26.58 -13.22
C VAL A 32 -5.10 25.49 -14.20
N LYS A 33 -4.83 24.24 -13.85
CA LYS A 33 -5.25 23.09 -14.66
C LYS A 33 -6.70 22.74 -14.36
N GLU A 34 -7.35 22.13 -15.35
CA GLU A 34 -8.66 21.51 -15.15
C GLU A 34 -8.51 20.34 -14.19
N GLU A 35 -9.46 20.22 -13.26
CA GLU A 35 -9.53 19.07 -12.37
C GLU A 35 -10.06 17.89 -13.18
N GLU A 36 -9.18 16.91 -13.45
CA GLU A 36 -9.58 15.70 -14.14
C GLU A 36 -10.52 14.90 -13.24
N GLU A 37 -11.74 14.64 -13.71
CA GLU A 37 -12.67 13.73 -13.05
C GLU A 37 -12.04 12.33 -13.06
N VAL A 38 -11.60 11.87 -11.88
CA VAL A 38 -11.03 10.53 -11.73
C VAL A 38 -12.13 9.50 -12.02
N THR A 39 -12.08 8.89 -13.20
CA THR A 39 -12.91 7.71 -13.47
C THR A 39 -12.38 6.60 -12.54
N PRO A 40 -13.22 5.97 -11.70
CA PRO A 40 -12.76 4.87 -10.86
C PRO A 40 -12.26 3.76 -11.78
N THR A 41 -10.96 3.47 -11.70
CA THR A 41 -10.41 2.26 -12.33
C THR A 41 -11.00 1.07 -11.58
N GLU A 42 -11.74 0.20 -12.28
CA GLU A 42 -12.20 -1.05 -11.68
C GLU A 42 -11.00 -1.88 -11.26
N THR A 43 -10.82 -2.08 -9.95
CA THR A 43 -9.83 -2.99 -9.41
C THR A 43 -10.23 -4.41 -9.81
N ALA A 44 -9.41 -5.06 -10.64
CA ALA A 44 -9.57 -6.46 -10.96
C ALA A 44 -9.59 -7.28 -9.66
N THR A 45 -10.64 -8.08 -9.47
CA THR A 45 -10.71 -9.01 -8.33
C THR A 45 -9.75 -10.17 -8.60
N GLU A 46 -8.66 -10.25 -7.84
CA GLU A 46 -7.75 -11.40 -7.96
C GLU A 46 -8.46 -12.70 -7.55
N THR A 47 -8.29 -13.74 -8.36
CA THR A 47 -8.77 -15.08 -8.02
C THR A 47 -7.91 -15.61 -6.85
N PRO A 48 -8.49 -16.12 -5.76
CA PRO A 48 -7.71 -16.59 -4.63
C PRO A 48 -6.81 -17.77 -5.05
N THR A 49 -5.50 -17.55 -5.00
CA THR A 49 -4.48 -18.60 -5.15
C THR A 49 -4.64 -19.61 -4.01
N LYS A 50 -4.78 -20.90 -4.33
CA LYS A 50 -4.83 -21.97 -3.33
C LYS A 50 -3.49 -22.02 -2.59
N THR A 51 -3.49 -21.62 -1.32
CA THR A 51 -2.33 -21.81 -0.43
C THR A 51 -2.14 -23.31 -0.19
N PRO A 52 -0.93 -23.87 -0.42
CA PRO A 52 -0.66 -25.26 -0.08
C PRO A 52 -0.82 -25.45 1.44
N THR A 53 -1.59 -26.47 1.85
CA THR A 53 -1.75 -26.82 3.25
C THR A 53 -0.40 -27.30 3.78
N GLN A 54 0.22 -26.51 4.66
CA GLN A 54 1.45 -26.92 5.33
C GLN A 54 1.12 -28.02 6.35
N PRO A 55 1.86 -29.14 6.39
CA PRO A 55 1.64 -30.17 7.38
C PRO A 55 1.90 -29.57 8.77
N GLY A 56 0.84 -29.54 9.59
CA GLY A 56 0.90 -29.01 10.96
C GLY A 56 1.42 -30.06 11.95
N PHE A 57 0.70 -30.21 13.06
CA PHE A 57 1.03 -31.19 14.12
C PHE A 57 0.97 -32.65 13.70
N GLU A 58 0.43 -32.94 12.51
CA GLU A 58 0.33 -34.29 11.93
C GLU A 58 1.68 -35.01 11.91
N ALA A 59 2.77 -34.30 11.57
CA ALA A 59 4.11 -34.86 11.56
C ALA A 59 4.57 -35.31 12.96
N VAL A 60 4.25 -34.52 14.00
CA VAL A 60 4.61 -34.83 15.39
C VAL A 60 3.80 -36.02 15.90
N PHE A 61 2.49 -36.06 15.65
CA PHE A 61 1.65 -37.18 16.03
C PHE A 61 2.03 -38.48 15.31
N ALA A 62 2.41 -38.42 14.03
CA ALA A 62 2.87 -39.58 13.29
C ALA A 62 4.14 -40.18 13.91
N ILE A 63 5.12 -39.34 14.28
CA ILE A 63 6.36 -39.78 14.94
C ILE A 63 6.05 -40.38 16.32
N VAL A 64 5.28 -39.68 17.16
CA VAL A 64 4.95 -40.17 18.51
C VAL A 64 4.13 -41.45 18.45
N GLY A 65 3.16 -41.55 17.53
CA GLY A 65 2.36 -42.75 17.33
C GLY A 65 3.21 -43.95 16.88
N LEU A 66 4.13 -43.75 15.93
CA LEU A 66 5.06 -44.80 15.50
C LEU A 66 5.95 -45.24 16.66
N LEU A 67 6.52 -44.31 17.43
CA LEU A 67 7.35 -44.62 18.59
C LEU A 67 6.56 -45.35 19.68
N ALA A 68 5.30 -44.98 19.92
CA ALA A 68 4.45 -45.66 20.89
C ALA A 68 4.16 -47.11 20.48
N VAL A 69 3.88 -47.38 19.20
CA VAL A 69 3.69 -48.74 18.69
C VAL A 69 4.99 -49.54 18.78
N ALA A 70 6.11 -48.96 18.35
CA ALA A 70 7.42 -49.60 18.45
C ALA A 70 7.78 -49.93 19.91
N TYR A 71 7.50 -49.02 20.84
CA TYR A 71 7.71 -49.22 22.27
C TYR A 71 6.82 -50.34 22.83
N LEU A 72 5.54 -50.39 22.47
CA LEU A 72 4.65 -51.48 22.90
C LEU A 72 5.13 -52.84 22.41
N VAL A 73 5.61 -52.92 21.16
CA VAL A 73 6.19 -54.16 20.61
C VAL A 73 7.46 -54.55 21.35
N LEU A 74 8.35 -53.60 21.66
CA LEU A 74 9.55 -53.88 22.42
C LEU A 74 9.21 -54.39 23.83
N ARG A 75 8.27 -53.72 24.52
CA ARG A 75 7.81 -54.11 25.86
C ARG A 75 7.23 -55.53 25.89
N GLN A 76 6.47 -55.93 24.87
CA GLN A 76 5.93 -57.29 24.78
C GLN A 76 6.99 -58.38 24.59
N ARG A 77 8.23 -58.02 24.21
CA ARG A 77 9.33 -58.96 24.02
C ARG A 77 10.26 -59.04 25.24
N GLU A 78 10.17 -58.06 26.13
CA GLU A 78 10.93 -58.02 27.39
C GLU A 78 10.16 -58.69 28.55
N GLU A 79 8.86 -58.96 28.37
CA GLU A 79 8.04 -59.82 29.24
C GLU A 79 7.99 -61.26 28.69
#